data_AF-A0A819YRE4-F1
#
_entry.id   AF-A0A819YRE4-F1
#
_cell.length_a   1.000
_cell.length_b   1.000
_cell.length_c   1.000
_cell.angle_alpha   90.00
_cell.angle_beta   90.00
_cell.angle_gamma   90.00
#
_symmetry.space_group_name_H-M   'P 1'
#
loop_
_entity.id
_entity.type
_entity.pdbx_description
1 polymer ?
#
loop_
_entity_poly.entity_id
_entity_poly.type
_entity_poly.pdbx_seq_one_letter_code
_entity_poly.pdbx_strand_id
1 'polypeptide(L)' 'MSIIMEGLTNNSKENLDSVWKRLEISHTGTFTMHESFNVNNPKHFTRHWFAWVNSLFAELILVHLDDLENWLKNRRSD' A
#
# COMPACT_ATOMS: atom_id res chain seq x y z
N MET A 1 5.07 -6.47 0.49
CA MET A 1 4.12 -7.60 0.75
C MET A 1 3.54 -7.60 2.16
N SER A 2 4.35 -7.55 3.23
CA SER A 2 3.84 -7.61 4.62
C SER A 2 2.80 -6.54 4.95
N ILE A 3 2.99 -5.31 4.47
CA ILE A 3 2.05 -4.19 4.66
C ILE A 3 0.68 -4.48 4.03
N ILE A 4 0.65 -5.16 2.88
CA ILE A 4 -0.60 -5.54 2.20
C ILE A 4 -1.33 -6.61 3.02
N MET A 5 -0.60 -7.61 3.52
CA MET A 5 -1.16 -8.66 4.38
C MET A 5 -1.65 -8.13 5.72
N GLU A 6 -1.00 -7.09 6.26
CA GLU A 6 -1.47 -6.38 7.45
C GLU A 6 -2.85 -5.74 7.18
N GLY A 7 -3.04 -5.05 6.06
CA GLY A 7 -4.33 -4.50 5.68
C GLY A 7 -5.42 -5.56 5.43
N LEU A 8 -5.07 -6.68 4.77
CA LEU A 8 -6.02 -7.75 4.48
C LEU A 8 -6.46 -8.56 5.71
N THR A 9 -5.71 -8.53 6.81
CA THR A 9 -6.01 -9.33 8.01
C THR A 9 -6.48 -8.50 9.20
N ASN A 10 -6.37 -7.17 9.14
CA ASN A 10 -6.69 -6.27 10.22
C ASN A 10 -7.68 -5.18 9.77
N ASN A 11 -8.92 -5.25 10.27
CA ASN A 11 -10.04 -4.43 9.79
C ASN A 11 -10.26 -3.12 10.56
N SER A 12 -9.32 -2.67 11.40
CA SER A 12 -9.49 -1.38 12.09
C SER A 12 -9.11 -0.22 11.18
N LYS A 13 -9.92 0.85 11.20
CA LYS A 13 -9.76 2.01 10.32
C LYS A 13 -8.44 2.74 10.53
N GLU A 14 -8.01 2.88 11.78
CA GLU A 14 -6.73 3.52 12.13
C GLU A 14 -5.53 2.76 11.54
N ASN A 15 -5.64 1.44 11.42
CA ASN A 15 -4.59 0.61 10.85
C ASN A 15 -4.57 0.73 9.32
N LEU A 16 -5.74 0.82 8.67
CA LEU A 16 -5.84 1.00 7.22
C LEU A 16 -5.23 2.33 6.75
N ASP A 17 -5.46 3.44 7.47
CA ASP A 17 -4.86 4.74 7.14
C ASP A 17 -3.32 4.69 7.15
N SER A 18 -2.74 3.98 8.13
CA SER A 18 -1.30 3.73 8.23
C SER A 18 -0.79 2.86 7.09
N VAL A 19 -1.54 1.80 6.74
CA VAL A 19 -1.25 0.92 5.59
C VAL A 19 -1.17 1.73 4.30
N TRP A 20 -2.18 2.55 3.99
CA TRP A 20 -2.20 3.36 2.77
C TRP A 20 -1.00 4.31 2.67
N LYS A 21 -0.68 5.00 3.76
CA LYS A 21 0.46 5.92 3.83
C LYS A 21 1.80 5.20 3.61
N ARG A 22 1.99 4.03 4.21
CA ARG A 22 3.22 3.23 4.06
C ARG A 22 3.36 2.67 2.65
N LEU A 23 2.26 2.24 2.03
CA LEU A 23 2.25 1.75 0.65
C LEU A 23 2.62 2.85 -0.35
N GLU A 24 2.08 4.05 -0.17
CA GLU A 24 2.41 5.22 -1.01
C GLU A 24 3.90 5.57 -0.97
N ILE A 25 4.50 5.62 0.23
CA ILE A 25 5.92 5.97 0.36
C ILE A 25 6.83 4.86 -0.22
N SER A 26 6.35 3.61 -0.25
CA SER A 26 7.15 2.43 -0.61
C SER A 26 7.39 2.23 -2.11
N HIS A 27 6.55 2.79 -2.99
CA HIS A 27 6.63 2.53 -4.43
C HIS A 27 7.69 3.38 -5.17
N THR A 28 8.34 4.34 -4.50
CA THR A 28 9.49 5.11 -5.02
C THR A 28 9.30 5.80 -6.38
N GLY A 29 8.05 6.15 -6.73
CA GLY A 29 7.72 6.73 -8.04
C GLY A 29 7.67 5.74 -9.21
N THR A 30 7.76 4.43 -8.96
CA THR A 30 7.63 3.41 -10.02
C THR A 30 6.19 3.04 -10.34
N PHE A 31 5.24 3.43 -9.48
CA PHE A 31 3.82 3.05 -9.56
C PHE A 31 3.57 1.53 -9.60
N THR A 32 4.54 0.75 -9.12
CA THR A 32 4.45 -0.70 -8.97
C THR A 32 4.85 -1.10 -7.57
N MET A 33 4.36 -2.25 -7.09
CA MET A 33 4.79 -2.79 -5.81
C MET A 33 6.04 -3.65 -5.96
N HIS A 34 6.87 -3.61 -4.91
CA HIS A 34 8.12 -4.34 -4.84
C HIS A 34 8.03 -5.50 -3.84
N GLU A 35 8.88 -6.50 -4.02
CA GLU A 35 8.97 -7.64 -3.09
C GLU A 35 9.40 -7.18 -1.69
N SER A 36 10.48 -6.39 -1.65
CA SER A 36 11.01 -5.75 -0.45
C SER A 36 11.59 -4.39 -0.80
N PHE A 37 11.66 -3.49 0.18
CA PHE A 37 12.32 -2.18 0.08
C PHE A 37 13.04 -1.87 1.40
N ASN A 38 14.11 -1.09 1.33
CA ASN A 38 14.84 -0.68 2.53
C ASN A 38 14.06 0.41 3.29
N VAL A 39 13.84 0.20 4.59
CA VAL A 39 13.08 1.12 5.46
C VAL A 39 13.70 2.52 5.58
N ASN A 40 15.03 2.62 5.47
CA ASN A 40 15.76 3.89 5.55
C ASN A 40 15.91 4.54 4.17
N ASN A 41 15.80 3.78 3.09
CA ASN A 41 15.88 4.29 1.72
C ASN A 41 15.10 3.40 0.74
N PRO A 42 13.79 3.66 0.53
CA PRO A 42 12.93 2.82 -0.29
C PRO A 42 13.42 2.64 -1.73
N LYS A 43 14.24 3.56 -2.26
CA LYS A 43 14.85 3.45 -3.61
C LYS A 43 15.70 2.19 -3.79
N HIS A 44 16.14 1.56 -2.70
CA HIS A 44 16.72 0.22 -2.72
C HIS A 44 15.61 -0.80 -2.51
N PHE A 45 15.11 -1.36 -3.62
CA PHE A 45 14.12 -2.42 -3.61
C PHE A 45 14.57 -3.63 -4.43
N THR A 46 13.97 -4.79 -4.16
CA THR A 46 14.16 -5.98 -4.98
C THR A 46 12.97 -6.19 -5.91
N ARG A 47 13.27 -6.71 -7.11
CA ARG A 47 12.31 -7.02 -8.18
C ARG A 47 11.49 -5.81 -8.64
N HIS A 48 11.95 -5.20 -9.73
CA HIS A 48 11.24 -4.12 -10.42
C HIS A 48 9.83 -4.51 -10.85
N TRP A 49 9.63 -5.74 -11.33
CA TRP A 49 8.32 -6.23 -11.73
C TRP A 49 7.98 -7.50 -10.98
N PHE A 50 7.00 -7.40 -10.08
CA PHE A 50 6.51 -8.52 -9.30
C PHE A 50 4.99 -8.60 -9.33
N ALA A 51 4.47 -9.22 -10.41
CA ALA A 51 3.05 -9.25 -10.73
C ALA A 51 2.17 -9.74 -9.57
N TRP A 52 2.61 -10.75 -8.82
CA TRP A 52 1.84 -11.28 -7.71
C TRP A 52 1.57 -10.24 -6.61
N VAL A 53 2.58 -9.42 -6.25
CA VAL A 53 2.38 -8.38 -5.22
C VAL A 53 1.50 -7.25 -5.76
N ASN A 54 1.54 -6.97 -7.06
CA ASN A 54 0.59 -6.04 -7.68
C ASN A 54 -0.85 -6.59 -7.60
N SER A 55 -1.05 -7.89 -7.81
CA SER A 55 -2.36 -8.53 -7.67
C SER A 55 -2.87 -8.48 -6.23
N LEU A 56 -2.03 -8.76 -5.24
CA LEU A 56 -2.39 -8.64 -3.82
C LEU A 56 -2.75 -7.20 -3.43
N PHE A 57 -2.04 -6.22 -3.98
CA PHE A 57 -2.38 -4.82 -3.79
C PHE A 57 -3.74 -4.47 -4.40
N ALA A 58 -4.03 -4.96 -5.60
CA ALA A 58 -5.35 -4.79 -6.22
C ALA A 58 -6.47 -5.44 -5.38
N GLU A 59 -6.21 -6.62 -4.81
CA GLU A 59 -7.16 -7.29 -3.90
C GLU A 59 -7.43 -6.45 -2.65
N LEU A 60 -6.39 -5.89 -2.02
CA LEU A 60 -6.55 -4.98 -0.87
C LEU A 60 -7.42 -3.76 -1.21
N ILE A 61 -7.20 -3.16 -2.39
CA ILE A 61 -8.04 -2.04 -2.87
C ILE A 61 -9.50 -2.47 -3.01
N LEU A 62 -9.75 -3.64 -3.61
CA LEU A 62 -11.11 -4.13 -3.84
C LEU A 62 -11.85 -4.41 -2.52
N VAL A 63 -11.16 -4.98 -1.53
CA VAL A 63 -11.73 -5.27 -0.21
C VAL A 63 -12.06 -3.99 0.56
N HIS A 64 -11.23 -2.96 0.43
CA HIS A 64 -11.34 -1.71 1.19
C HIS A 64 -11.66 -0.49 0.32
N LEU A 65 -12.42 -0.67 -0.76
CA LEU A 65 -12.68 0.40 -1.73
C LEU A 65 -13.33 1.62 -1.08
N ASP A 66 -14.35 1.40 -0.24
CA ASP A 66 -15.07 2.46 0.46
C ASP A 66 -14.16 3.21 1.45
N ASP A 67 -13.31 2.49 2.17
CA ASP A 67 -12.35 3.07 3.11
C ASP A 67 -11.28 3.90 2.38
N LEU A 68 -10.76 3.37 1.27
CA LEU A 68 -9.80 4.06 0.43
C LEU A 68 -10.39 5.35 -0.15
N GLU A 69 -11.64 5.32 -0.64
CA GLU A 69 -12.31 6.52 -1.11
C GLU A 69 -12.44 7.59 -0.02
N ASN A 70 -12.83 7.18 1.19
CA ASN A 70 -12.96 8.08 2.33
C ASN A 70 -11.61 8.67 2.71
N TRP A 71 -10.55 7.85 2.75
CA TRP A 71 -9.19 8.29 3.01
C TRP A 71 -8.72 9.32 1.97
N LEU A 72 -8.96 9.05 0.68
CA LEU A 72 -8.60 9.98 -0.41
C LEU A 72 -9.39 11.30 -0.37
N LYS A 73 -10.67 11.27 0.02
CA LYS A 73 -11.51 12.47 0.17
C LYS A 73 -10.98 13.35 1.30
N ASN A 74 -10.67 12.77 2.45
CA ASN A 74 -10.13 13.49 3.62
C ASN A 74 -8.74 14.08 3.34
N ARG A 75 -7.97 13.48 2.44
CA ARG A 75 -6.63 13.97 2.06
C ARG A 75 -6.64 15.19 1.13
N ARG A 76 -7.77 15.48 0.47
CA ARG A 76 -7.92 16.61 -0.46
C ARG A 76 -8.43 17.89 0.21
N SER A 77 -8.84 17.81 1.47
CA SER A 77 -9.31 18.97 2.26
C SER A 77 -8.19 19.70 3.00
N ASP A 78 -6.97 19.18 2.99
CA ASP A 78 -5.74 19.79 3.51
C ASP A 78 -4.89 20.40 2.37
#